data_AF-A0A3F2RX39-F1
#
_entry.id   AF-A0A3F2RX39-F1
#
_cell.length_a   1.000
_cell.length_b   1.000
_cell.length_c   1.000
_cell.angle_alpha   90.00
_cell.angle_beta   90.00
_cell.angle_gamma   90.00
#
_symmetry.space_group_name_H-M   'P 1'
#
loop_
_entity.id
_entity.type
_entity.pdbx_description
1 polymer ?
#
loop_
_entity_poly.entity_id
_entity_poly.type
_entity_poly.pdbx_seq_one_letter_code
_entity_poly.pdbx_strand_id
1 'polypeptide(L)'
;MEAQARALEEEVRQLCELEQTKQTALLKQRLYSRVGQFLMGSLDMRHWWCTYPSLMVFMMRILELYPGSESVSVFYNRMAQQLGACSKCVDIYHASLPSVLVELEFEFTPESIKAFFVKLAELDATRIQRQLTDKTTGNEASVMVSLSLHEVLSQRRLLSDFRVIRVLSRCRLTLLFVLGAYKLREDPDQTKFVVCLG
;
A
#
# COMPACT_ATOMS: atom_id res chain seq x y z
N MET A 1 6.21 4.46 -23.90
CA MET A 1 5.97 4.33 -22.45
C MET A 1 6.96 3.37 -21.79
N GLU A 2 7.09 2.12 -22.23
CA GLU A 2 8.04 1.16 -21.61
C GLU A 2 9.51 1.61 -21.63
N ALA A 3 9.99 2.17 -22.75
CA ALA A 3 11.36 2.69 -22.83
C ALA A 3 11.62 3.82 -21.82
N GLN A 4 10.61 4.66 -21.57
CA GLN A 4 10.69 5.73 -20.57
C GLN A 4 10.68 5.17 -19.15
N ALA A 5 9.85 4.15 -18.87
CA ALA A 5 9.84 3.47 -17.58
C ALA A 5 11.21 2.85 -17.26
N ARG A 6 11.78 2.09 -18.21
CA ARG A 6 13.10 1.48 -18.06
C ARG A 6 14.20 2.52 -17.81
N ALA A 7 14.15 3.65 -18.52
CA ALA A 7 15.11 4.73 -18.30
C ALA A 7 15.00 5.33 -16.88
N LEU A 8 13.77 5.51 -16.37
CA LEU A 8 13.55 5.98 -15.00
C LEU A 8 14.00 4.96 -13.95
N GLU A 9 13.73 3.68 -14.16
CA GLU A 9 14.15 2.59 -13.26
C GLU A 9 15.67 2.51 -13.17
N GLU A 10 16.35 2.63 -14.31
CA GLU A 10 17.81 2.66 -14.36
C GLU A 10 18.38 3.90 -13.66
N GLU A 11 17.75 5.07 -13.82
CA GLU A 11 18.16 6.29 -13.11
C GLU A 11 17.96 6.17 -11.59
N VAL A 12 16.85 5.56 -11.14
CA VAL A 12 16.63 5.23 -9.71
C VAL A 12 17.75 4.33 -9.19
N ARG A 13 18.07 3.25 -9.92
CA ARG A 13 19.12 2.31 -9.54
C ARG A 13 20.47 3.02 -9.39
N GLN A 14 20.85 3.81 -10.37
CA GLN A 14 22.10 4.57 -10.35
C GLN A 14 22.16 5.55 -9.18
N LEU A 15 21.08 6.31 -8.92
CA LEU A 15 21.07 7.28 -7.81
C LEU A 15 21.08 6.63 -6.42
N CYS A 16 20.57 5.40 -6.29
CA CYS A 16 20.65 4.64 -5.03
C CYS A 16 22.07 4.13 -4.74
N GLU A 17 22.90 3.92 -5.77
CA GLU A 17 24.30 3.48 -5.63
C GLU A 17 25.27 4.62 -5.29
N LEU A 18 24.85 5.88 -5.51
CA LEU A 18 25.69 7.05 -5.21
C LEU A 18 25.76 7.35 -3.71
N GLU A 19 26.90 7.92 -3.31
CA GLU A 19 27.06 8.48 -1.96
C GLU A 19 26.00 9.55 -1.68
N GLN A 20 25.47 9.54 -0.46
CA GLN A 20 24.40 10.45 -0.04
C GLN A 20 24.97 11.83 0.27
N THR A 21 25.05 12.66 -0.77
CA THR A 21 25.48 14.05 -0.69
C THR A 21 24.31 15.01 -0.91
N LYS A 22 24.51 16.30 -0.63
CA LYS A 22 23.54 17.35 -0.98
C LYS A 22 23.20 17.36 -2.48
N GLN A 23 24.15 17.04 -3.35
CA GLN A 23 23.93 16.95 -4.79
C GLN A 23 23.06 15.75 -5.15
N THR A 24 23.32 14.58 -4.55
CA THR A 24 22.51 13.37 -4.74
C THR A 24 21.07 13.58 -4.28
N ALA A 25 20.86 14.27 -3.15
CA ALA A 25 19.53 14.63 -2.67
C ALA A 25 18.75 15.51 -3.67
N LEU A 26 19.40 16.51 -4.29
CA LEU A 26 18.79 17.35 -5.31
C LEU A 26 18.44 16.57 -6.58
N LEU A 27 19.27 15.60 -6.98
CA LEU A 27 18.99 14.72 -8.11
C LEU A 27 17.77 13.82 -7.83
N LYS A 28 17.70 13.23 -6.63
CA LYS A 28 16.53 12.44 -6.18
C LYS A 28 15.26 13.29 -6.17
N GLN A 29 15.34 14.53 -5.68
CA GLN A 29 14.21 15.45 -5.68
C GLN A 29 13.66 15.70 -7.10
N ARG A 30 14.55 15.93 -8.08
CA ARG A 30 14.16 16.10 -9.49
C ARG A 30 13.59 14.80 -10.07
N LEU A 31 14.16 13.66 -9.69
CA LEU A 31 13.68 12.37 -10.14
C LEU A 31 12.29 12.04 -9.60
N TYR A 32 11.97 12.36 -8.34
CA TYR A 32 10.60 12.21 -7.80
C TYR A 32 9.57 12.95 -8.66
N SER A 33 9.86 14.18 -9.08
CA SER A 33 8.97 14.95 -9.95
C SER A 33 8.76 14.27 -11.30
N ARG A 34 9.82 13.74 -11.92
CA ARG A 34 9.76 13.06 -13.22
C ARG A 34 9.04 11.72 -13.15
N VAL A 35 9.33 10.91 -12.12
CA VAL A 35 8.64 9.63 -11.88
C VAL A 35 7.18 9.90 -11.55
N GLY A 36 6.87 10.89 -10.70
CA GLY A 36 5.51 11.32 -10.41
C GLY A 36 4.74 11.75 -11.66
N GLN A 37 5.33 12.57 -12.52
CA GLN A 37 4.74 12.95 -13.81
C GLN A 37 4.50 11.74 -14.73
N PHE A 38 5.45 10.80 -14.78
CA PHE A 38 5.29 9.58 -15.56
C PHE A 38 4.13 8.71 -15.06
N LEU A 39 4.05 8.48 -13.74
CA LEU A 39 2.99 7.67 -13.13
C LEU A 39 1.61 8.33 -13.27
N MET A 40 1.53 9.65 -13.02
CA MET A 40 0.29 10.42 -13.04
C MET A 40 -0.20 10.79 -14.45
N GLY A 41 0.71 10.96 -15.42
CA GLY A 41 0.40 11.40 -16.77
C GLY A 41 -0.09 10.29 -17.71
N SER A 42 -0.02 9.02 -17.29
CA SER A 42 -0.47 7.90 -18.11
C SER A 42 -1.94 7.55 -17.82
N LEU A 43 -2.80 7.69 -18.83
CA LEU A 43 -4.25 7.47 -18.73
C LEU A 43 -4.63 6.02 -18.37
N ASP A 44 -3.77 5.04 -18.65
CA ASP A 44 -4.10 3.62 -18.59
C ASP A 44 -3.45 2.85 -17.42
N MET A 45 -2.69 3.55 -16.58
CA MET A 45 -1.86 2.87 -15.58
C MET A 45 -2.63 2.69 -14.27
N ARG A 46 -3.53 1.69 -14.24
CA ARG A 46 -4.23 1.24 -13.02
C ARG A 46 -3.39 0.30 -12.15
N HIS A 47 -2.20 -0.09 -12.61
CA HIS A 47 -1.41 -1.16 -12.02
C HIS A 47 0.05 -0.76 -11.75
N TRP A 48 0.31 0.40 -11.14
CA TRP A 48 1.70 0.86 -10.92
C TRP A 48 2.54 -0.16 -10.18
N TRP A 49 2.00 -0.81 -9.15
CA TRP A 49 2.72 -1.85 -8.40
C TRP A 49 3.01 -3.11 -9.23
N CYS A 50 2.12 -3.49 -10.16
CA CYS A 50 2.38 -4.65 -11.01
C CYS A 50 3.41 -4.35 -12.10
N THR A 51 3.37 -3.13 -12.64
CA THR A 51 4.14 -2.78 -13.84
C THR A 51 5.47 -2.15 -13.49
N TYR A 52 5.53 -1.34 -12.43
CA TYR A 52 6.68 -0.51 -12.06
C TYR A 52 6.98 -0.57 -10.54
N PRO A 53 7.19 -1.77 -9.96
CA PRO A 53 7.39 -1.91 -8.52
C PRO A 53 8.58 -1.10 -8.00
N SER A 54 9.70 -1.07 -8.72
CA SER A 54 10.90 -0.32 -8.32
C SER A 54 10.64 1.19 -8.27
N LEU A 55 9.90 1.73 -9.25
CA LEU A 55 9.50 3.13 -9.24
C LEU A 55 8.55 3.44 -8.08
N MET A 56 7.66 2.50 -7.74
CA MET A 56 6.75 2.67 -6.61
C MET A 56 7.48 2.66 -5.28
N VAL A 57 8.43 1.72 -5.07
CA VAL A 57 9.30 1.70 -3.88
C VAL A 57 10.03 3.03 -3.72
N PHE A 58 10.65 3.52 -4.79
CA PHE A 58 11.30 4.82 -4.80
C PHE A 58 10.33 5.96 -4.45
N MET A 59 9.15 5.99 -5.06
CA MET A 59 8.16 7.05 -4.85
C MET A 59 7.51 7.01 -3.46
N MET A 60 7.48 5.88 -2.76
CA MET A 60 6.92 5.81 -1.40
C MET A 60 7.62 6.78 -0.44
N ARG A 61 8.91 7.06 -0.66
CA ARG A 61 9.74 7.98 0.14
C ARG A 61 9.19 9.41 0.19
N ILE A 62 8.43 9.84 -0.83
CA ILE A 62 7.87 11.21 -0.87
C ILE A 62 6.87 11.45 0.27
N LEU A 63 6.27 10.39 0.81
CA LEU A 63 5.34 10.49 1.94
C LEU A 63 6.08 10.93 3.22
N GLU A 64 7.35 10.56 3.37
CA GLU A 64 8.18 11.03 4.48
C GLU A 64 8.73 12.43 4.22
N LEU A 65 9.18 12.70 2.99
CA LEU A 65 9.80 13.96 2.63
C LEU A 65 8.81 15.13 2.57
N TYR A 66 7.58 14.89 2.12
CA TYR A 66 6.58 15.95 1.86
C TYR A 66 5.16 15.55 2.31
N PRO A 67 4.94 15.15 3.57
CA PRO A 67 3.69 14.56 4.06
C PRO A 67 2.45 15.48 3.95
N GLY A 68 2.66 16.80 3.75
CA GLY A 68 1.60 17.80 3.63
C GLY A 68 1.39 18.39 2.23
N SER A 69 2.16 17.96 1.22
CA SER A 69 2.02 18.53 -0.12
C SER A 69 0.77 18.01 -0.83
N GLU A 70 0.05 18.90 -1.51
CA GLU A 70 -1.13 18.53 -2.30
C GLU A 70 -0.80 17.50 -3.39
N SER A 71 0.36 17.63 -4.05
CA SER A 71 0.80 16.67 -5.07
C SER A 71 1.01 15.27 -4.51
N VAL A 72 1.52 15.17 -3.28
CA VAL A 72 1.71 13.89 -2.57
C VAL A 72 0.35 13.31 -2.15
N SER A 73 -0.59 14.14 -1.70
CA SER A 73 -1.97 13.72 -1.43
C SER A 73 -2.64 13.14 -2.68
N VAL A 74 -2.50 13.81 -3.82
CA VAL A 74 -3.04 13.34 -5.12
C VAL A 74 -2.40 12.01 -5.52
N PHE A 75 -1.07 11.89 -5.44
CA PHE A 75 -0.35 10.64 -5.69
C PHE A 75 -0.87 9.51 -4.81
N TYR A 76 -0.98 9.75 -3.50
CA TYR A 76 -1.48 8.75 -2.56
C TYR A 76 -2.91 8.32 -2.87
N ASN A 77 -3.81 9.27 -3.15
CA ASN A 77 -5.19 8.95 -3.50
C ASN A 77 -5.26 8.08 -4.77
N ARG A 78 -4.41 8.35 -5.76
CA ARG A 78 -4.32 7.54 -6.98
C ARG A 78 -3.77 6.15 -6.69
N MET A 79 -2.72 6.04 -5.88
CA MET A 79 -2.20 4.74 -5.42
C MET A 79 -3.27 3.94 -4.67
N ALA A 80 -4.02 4.58 -3.77
CA ALA A 80 -5.09 3.95 -3.01
C ALA A 80 -6.22 3.41 -3.91
N GLN A 81 -6.57 4.13 -5.00
CA GLN A 81 -7.52 3.64 -6.00
C GLN A 81 -7.02 2.34 -6.67
N GLN A 82 -5.74 2.28 -7.02
CA GLN A 82 -5.15 1.09 -7.67
C GLN A 82 -5.14 -0.12 -6.74
N LEU A 83 -4.78 0.09 -5.48
CA LEU A 83 -4.79 -0.96 -4.46
C LEU A 83 -6.22 -1.47 -4.20
N GLY A 84 -7.25 -0.63 -4.41
CA GLY A 84 -8.65 -1.06 -4.36
C GLY A 84 -9.16 -1.84 -5.57
N ALA A 85 -8.39 -1.91 -6.66
CA ALA A 85 -8.84 -2.48 -7.93
C ALA A 85 -8.07 -3.75 -8.33
N CYS A 86 -6.95 -4.07 -7.67
CA CYS A 86 -6.08 -5.18 -8.08
C CYS A 86 -5.41 -5.87 -6.89
N SER A 87 -5.74 -7.15 -6.66
CA SER A 87 -5.10 -7.99 -5.63
C SER A 87 -3.59 -8.10 -5.82
N LYS A 88 -3.13 -8.30 -7.06
CA LYS A 88 -1.69 -8.38 -7.36
C LYS A 88 -0.95 -7.09 -7.00
N CYS A 89 -1.55 -5.92 -7.21
CA CYS A 89 -0.96 -4.66 -6.77
C CYS A 89 -0.83 -4.60 -5.24
N VAL A 90 -1.86 -5.06 -4.52
CA VAL A 90 -1.84 -5.17 -3.05
C VAL A 90 -0.73 -6.09 -2.59
N ASP A 91 -0.62 -7.29 -3.15
CA ASP A 91 0.37 -8.28 -2.75
C ASP A 91 1.80 -7.74 -2.96
N ILE A 92 2.06 -7.11 -4.11
CA ILE A 92 3.36 -6.51 -4.40
C ILE A 92 3.63 -5.33 -3.46
N TYR A 93 2.64 -4.48 -3.20
CA TYR A 93 2.77 -3.35 -2.27
C TYR A 93 3.22 -3.80 -0.89
N HIS A 94 2.56 -4.80 -0.28
CA HIS A 94 2.96 -5.31 1.03
C HIS A 94 4.29 -6.04 0.99
N ALA A 95 4.54 -6.83 -0.05
CA ALA A 95 5.82 -7.51 -0.25
C ALA A 95 7.00 -6.54 -0.42
N SER A 96 6.73 -5.31 -0.87
CA SER A 96 7.73 -4.27 -1.09
C SER A 96 8.07 -3.45 0.15
N LEU A 97 7.27 -3.52 1.22
CA LEU A 97 7.50 -2.71 2.44
C LEU A 97 8.85 -2.99 3.12
N PRO A 98 9.37 -4.23 3.18
CA PRO A 98 10.72 -4.48 3.69
C PRO A 98 11.80 -3.77 2.85
N SER A 99 11.65 -3.74 1.51
CA SER A 99 12.58 -3.01 0.64
C SER A 99 12.51 -1.51 0.87
N VAL A 100 11.31 -0.96 1.06
CA VAL A 100 11.11 0.46 1.44
C VAL A 100 11.82 0.76 2.77
N LEU A 101 11.70 -0.12 3.76
CA LEU A 101 12.39 0.05 5.06
C LEU A 101 13.91 0.13 4.87
N VAL A 102 14.50 -0.86 4.21
CA VAL A 102 15.96 -0.89 3.94
C VAL A 102 16.40 0.40 3.25
N GLU A 103 15.65 0.84 2.25
CA GLU A 103 15.93 2.07 1.53
C GLU A 103 15.88 3.34 2.39
N LEU A 104 14.95 3.40 3.36
CA LEU A 104 14.84 4.53 4.28
C LEU A 104 15.94 4.50 5.36
N GLU A 105 16.37 3.32 5.81
CA GLU A 105 17.43 3.16 6.83
C GLU A 105 18.77 3.76 6.41
N PHE A 106 19.03 3.88 5.10
CA PHE A 106 20.23 4.56 4.58
C PHE A 106 20.19 6.09 4.68
N GLU A 107 19.01 6.69 4.81
CA GLU A 107 18.83 8.14 4.62
C GLU A 107 18.15 8.84 5.80
N PHE A 108 17.35 8.11 6.58
CA PHE A 108 16.49 8.68 7.61
C PHE A 108 16.81 8.12 8.98
N THR A 109 16.44 8.86 10.03
CA THR A 109 16.62 8.38 11.40
C THR A 109 15.56 7.32 11.74
N PRO A 110 15.83 6.43 12.71
CA PRO A 110 14.84 5.44 13.16
C PRO A 110 13.50 6.06 13.60
N GLU A 111 13.52 7.25 14.19
CA GLU A 111 12.32 7.97 14.63
C GLU A 111 11.47 8.44 13.44
N SER A 112 12.13 8.99 12.41
CA SER A 112 11.50 9.40 11.15
C SER A 112 10.90 8.20 10.43
N ILE A 113 11.66 7.10 10.32
CA ILE A 113 11.17 5.83 9.73
C ILE A 113 9.95 5.29 10.50
N LYS A 114 9.98 5.34 11.84
CA LYS A 114 8.85 4.93 12.66
C LYS A 114 7.62 5.80 12.40
N ALA A 115 7.79 7.12 12.30
CA ALA A 115 6.71 8.05 11.97
C ALA A 115 6.11 7.77 10.58
N PHE A 116 6.98 7.53 9.58
CA PHE A 116 6.59 7.12 8.23
C PHE A 116 5.67 5.89 8.26
N PHE A 117 6.07 4.80 8.93
CA PHE A 117 5.28 3.57 8.94
C PHE A 117 3.98 3.69 9.75
N VAL A 118 3.95 4.52 10.80
CA VAL A 118 2.70 4.89 11.48
C VAL A 118 1.76 5.60 10.52
N LYS A 119 2.29 6.58 9.76
CA LYS A 119 1.50 7.31 8.77
C LYS A 119 1.00 6.40 7.66
N LEU A 120 1.83 5.49 7.18
CA LEU A 120 1.45 4.52 6.16
C LEU A 120 0.33 3.60 6.66
N ALA A 121 0.41 3.13 7.91
CA ALA A 121 -0.65 2.33 8.51
C ALA A 121 -1.97 3.11 8.68
N GLU A 122 -1.92 4.40 9.04
CA GLU A 122 -3.11 5.28 9.06
C GLU A 122 -3.77 5.38 7.68
N LEU A 123 -2.94 5.58 6.67
CA LEU A 123 -3.35 5.73 5.29
C LEU A 123 -4.01 4.43 4.77
N ASP A 124 -3.40 3.27 5.02
CA ASP A 124 -3.96 1.96 4.69
C ASP A 124 -5.27 1.69 5.41
N ALA A 125 -5.34 1.94 6.72
CA ALA A 125 -6.55 1.77 7.51
C ALA A 125 -7.68 2.67 6.99
N THR A 126 -7.37 3.91 6.64
CA THR A 126 -8.33 4.86 6.05
C THR A 126 -8.83 4.37 4.69
N ARG A 127 -7.95 3.85 3.84
CA ARG A 127 -8.33 3.29 2.53
C ARG A 127 -9.28 2.11 2.72
N ILE A 128 -8.91 1.13 3.55
CA ILE A 128 -9.71 -0.06 3.81
C ILE A 128 -11.06 0.32 4.42
N GLN A 129 -11.07 1.26 5.36
CA GLN A 129 -12.31 1.78 5.92
C GLN A 129 -13.23 2.35 4.85
N ARG A 130 -12.71 3.21 3.95
CA ARG A 130 -13.49 3.77 2.85
C ARG A 130 -14.06 2.67 1.95
N GLN A 131 -13.24 1.69 1.57
CA GLN A 131 -13.66 0.59 0.69
C GLN A 131 -14.74 -0.30 1.32
N LEU A 132 -14.65 -0.58 2.63
CA LEU A 132 -15.61 -1.42 3.34
C LEU A 132 -16.91 -0.70 3.73
N THR A 133 -16.89 0.63 3.79
CA THR A 133 -18.04 1.46 4.17
C THR A 133 -18.65 2.21 3.00
N ASP A 134 -18.07 2.05 1.80
CA ASP A 134 -18.62 2.65 0.60
C ASP A 134 -20.05 2.14 0.37
N LYS A 135 -20.95 3.07 0.04
CA LYS A 135 -22.37 2.79 -0.18
C LYS A 135 -22.65 2.48 -1.64
N THR A 136 -21.62 2.41 -2.48
CA THR A 136 -21.73 1.89 -3.84
C THR A 136 -22.36 0.50 -3.79
N THR A 137 -23.33 0.26 -4.68
CA THR A 137 -24.05 -1.00 -4.78
C THR A 137 -23.76 -1.62 -6.14
N GLY A 138 -23.82 -2.95 -6.21
CA GLY A 138 -23.53 -3.70 -7.44
C GLY A 138 -22.22 -4.49 -7.37
N ASN A 139 -21.86 -5.07 -8.52
CA ASN A 139 -20.76 -6.04 -8.61
C ASN A 139 -19.40 -5.41 -8.27
N GLU A 140 -19.15 -4.15 -8.67
CA GLU A 140 -17.90 -3.45 -8.38
C GLU A 140 -17.66 -3.25 -6.89
N ALA A 141 -18.71 -2.94 -6.13
CA ALA A 141 -18.63 -2.83 -4.67
C ALA A 141 -18.32 -4.18 -4.01
N SER A 142 -18.92 -5.27 -4.51
CA SER A 142 -18.62 -6.63 -4.02
C SER A 142 -17.17 -7.04 -4.28
N VAL A 143 -16.63 -6.73 -5.45
CA VAL A 143 -15.22 -6.98 -5.80
C VAL A 143 -14.31 -6.16 -4.88
N MET A 144 -14.61 -4.87 -4.68
CA MET A 144 -13.82 -4.00 -3.82
C MET A 144 -13.80 -4.49 -2.37
N VAL A 145 -14.96 -4.84 -1.81
CA VAL A 145 -15.06 -5.41 -0.45
C VAL A 145 -14.29 -6.72 -0.34
N SER A 146 -14.41 -7.61 -1.33
CA SER A 146 -13.69 -8.89 -1.35
C SER A 146 -12.17 -8.68 -1.40
N LEU A 147 -11.69 -7.71 -2.17
CA LEU A 147 -10.28 -7.33 -2.23
C LEU A 147 -9.78 -6.76 -0.90
N SER A 148 -10.55 -5.86 -0.27
CA SER A 148 -10.21 -5.30 1.04
C SER A 148 -10.15 -6.38 2.12
N LEU A 149 -11.10 -7.33 2.11
CA LEU A 149 -11.09 -8.46 3.05
C LEU A 149 -9.89 -9.38 2.79
N HIS A 150 -9.61 -9.72 1.53
CA HIS A 150 -8.42 -10.47 1.17
C HIS A 150 -7.15 -9.79 1.70
N GLU A 151 -7.01 -8.49 1.43
CA GLU A 151 -5.85 -7.71 1.88
C GLU A 151 -5.70 -7.76 3.41
N VAL A 152 -6.77 -7.53 4.15
CA VAL A 152 -6.73 -7.57 5.62
C VAL A 152 -6.32 -8.96 6.09
N LEU A 153 -6.99 -10.02 5.62
CA LEU A 153 -6.75 -11.40 6.06
C LEU A 153 -5.33 -11.89 5.72
N SER A 154 -4.79 -11.46 4.59
CA SER A 154 -3.44 -11.82 4.13
C SER A 154 -2.33 -11.08 4.89
N GLN A 155 -2.64 -9.97 5.55
CA GLN A 155 -1.63 -9.08 6.14
C GLN A 155 -1.77 -8.96 7.65
N ARG A 156 -0.83 -9.57 8.39
CA ARG A 156 -0.81 -9.57 9.86
C ARG A 156 -0.89 -8.16 10.45
N ARG A 157 -0.19 -7.19 9.86
CA ARG A 157 -0.18 -5.79 10.32
C ARG A 157 -1.57 -5.16 10.30
N LEU A 158 -2.41 -5.49 9.31
CA LEU A 158 -3.75 -4.95 9.16
C LEU A 158 -4.74 -5.67 10.09
N LEU A 159 -4.59 -6.99 10.26
CA LEU A 159 -5.37 -7.76 11.23
C LEU A 159 -5.12 -7.34 12.68
N SER A 160 -3.93 -6.82 13.00
CA SER A 160 -3.60 -6.31 14.34
C SER A 160 -3.91 -4.82 14.52
N ASP A 161 -4.34 -4.12 13.46
CA ASP A 161 -4.65 -2.69 13.54
C ASP A 161 -6.06 -2.48 14.08
N PHE A 162 -6.18 -1.89 15.28
CA PHE A 162 -7.47 -1.66 15.94
C PHE A 162 -8.43 -0.81 15.09
N ARG A 163 -7.92 0.05 14.20
CA ARG A 163 -8.73 0.89 13.31
C ARG A 163 -9.42 0.02 12.26
N VAL A 164 -8.69 -0.94 11.70
CA VAL A 164 -9.20 -1.92 10.74
C VAL A 164 -10.18 -2.86 11.43
N ILE A 165 -9.80 -3.48 12.57
CA ILE A 165 -10.66 -4.40 13.33
C ILE A 165 -12.00 -3.74 13.69
N ARG A 166 -11.98 -2.48 14.11
CA ARG A 166 -13.20 -1.71 14.45
C ARG A 166 -14.14 -1.54 13.26
N VAL A 167 -13.61 -1.46 12.04
CA VAL A 167 -14.44 -1.39 10.84
C VAL A 167 -14.99 -2.78 10.52
N LEU A 168 -14.15 -3.82 10.57
CA LEU A 168 -14.59 -5.20 10.32
C LEU A 168 -15.72 -5.63 11.27
N SER A 169 -15.65 -5.26 12.55
CA SER A 169 -16.69 -5.61 13.53
C SER A 169 -18.05 -4.94 13.24
N ARG A 170 -18.06 -3.84 12.48
CA ARG A 170 -19.27 -3.15 12.02
C ARG A 170 -19.80 -3.73 10.70
N CYS A 171 -18.95 -4.39 9.92
CA CYS A 171 -19.34 -5.07 8.70
C CYS A 171 -19.94 -6.45 9.05
N ARG A 172 -21.27 -6.59 8.90
CA ARG A 172 -22.02 -7.82 9.25
C ARG A 172 -21.56 -9.08 8.52
N LEU A 173 -20.89 -8.94 7.37
CA LEU A 173 -20.31 -10.05 6.58
C LEU A 173 -19.05 -10.66 7.23
N THR A 174 -18.43 -9.97 8.19
CA THR A 174 -17.01 -10.17 8.53
C THR A 174 -16.79 -10.93 9.84
N LEU A 175 -17.80 -11.02 10.71
CA LEU A 175 -17.69 -11.72 11.99
C LEU A 175 -17.40 -13.23 11.81
N LEU A 176 -17.99 -13.87 10.79
CA LEU A 176 -17.79 -15.30 10.51
C LEU A 176 -16.39 -15.58 9.90
N PHE A 177 -15.93 -14.72 8.98
CA PHE A 177 -14.63 -14.90 8.32
C PHE A 177 -13.44 -14.53 9.20
N VAL A 178 -13.55 -13.47 10.00
CA VAL A 178 -12.46 -13.06 10.91
C VAL A 178 -12.29 -14.06 12.04
N LEU A 179 -13.38 -14.58 12.63
CA LEU A 179 -13.29 -15.63 13.65
C LEU A 179 -12.74 -16.94 13.08
N GLY A 180 -13.09 -17.29 11.83
CA GLY A 180 -12.52 -18.44 11.13
C GLY A 180 -11.03 -18.30 10.84
N ALA A 181 -10.59 -17.13 10.34
CA ALA A 181 -9.19 -16.88 9.99
C ALA A 181 -8.28 -16.71 11.22
N TYR A 182 -8.78 -16.11 12.31
CA TYR A 182 -8.04 -16.04 13.58
C TYR A 182 -7.84 -17.45 14.17
N LYS A 183 -8.90 -18.30 14.12
CA LYS A 183 -8.86 -19.66 14.68
C LYS A 183 -8.03 -20.65 13.85
N LEU A 184 -8.05 -20.56 12.52
CA LEU A 184 -7.19 -21.36 11.63
C LEU A 184 -5.69 -21.03 11.75
N ARG A 185 -5.35 -19.82 12.23
CA ARG A 185 -3.97 -19.39 12.39
C ARG A 185 -3.37 -19.74 13.76
N GLU A 186 -4.21 -19.89 14.78
CA GLU A 186 -3.81 -20.35 16.12
C GLU A 186 -3.79 -21.89 16.24
N ASP A 187 -4.60 -22.61 15.45
CA ASP A 187 -4.69 -24.08 15.49
C ASP A 187 -4.94 -24.68 14.08
N PRO A 188 -3.90 -25.10 13.34
CA PRO A 188 -4.08 -25.65 11.98
C PRO A 188 -4.75 -27.03 11.95
N ASP A 189 -4.85 -27.74 13.08
CA ASP A 189 -5.31 -29.15 13.15
C ASP A 189 -6.78 -29.36 13.56
N GLN A 190 -7.57 -28.29 13.78
CA GLN A 190 -9.00 -28.44 14.13
C GLN A 190 -9.94 -27.80 13.10
N THR A 191 -10.15 -28.52 11.99
CA THR A 191 -11.20 -28.20 11.01
C THR A 191 -12.57 -28.71 11.51
N LYS A 192 -13.22 -27.98 12.42
CA LYS A 192 -14.66 -28.15 12.69
C LYS A 192 -15.36 -26.80 12.80
N PHE A 193 -15.94 -26.36 11.69
CA PHE A 193 -16.89 -25.26 11.65
C PHE A 193 -18.25 -25.75 12.13
N VAL A 194 -18.74 -25.23 13.27
CA VAL A 194 -20.14 -25.36 13.67
C VAL A 194 -20.78 -23.99 13.44
N VAL A 195 -21.70 -23.94 12.48
CA VAL A 195 -22.55 -22.79 12.18
C VAL A 195 -23.76 -22.88 13.11
N CYS A 196 -23.87 -21.98 14.08
CA CYS A 196 -25.15 -21.73 14.75
C CYS A 196 -25.67 -20.38 14.27
N LEU A 197 -26.62 -20.43 13.33
CA LEU A 197 -27.51 -19.31 13.01
C LEU A 197 -28.63 -19.30 14.05
N GLY A 198 -28.75 -18.18 14.77
CA GLY A 198 -29.92 -17.80 15.57
C GLY A 198 -30.37 -16.42 15.15
#